data_AF-A0A1Z4RRX7-F1
#
_entry.id   AF-A0A1Z4RRX7-F1
#
_cell.length_a   1.000
_cell.length_b   1.000
_cell.length_c   1.000
_cell.angle_alpha   90.00
_cell.angle_beta   90.00
_cell.angle_gamma   90.00
#
_symmetry.space_group_name_H-M   'P 1'
#
loop_
_entity.id
_entity.type
_entity.pdbx_description
1 polymer ?
#
loop_
_entity_poly.entity_id
_entity_poly.type
_entity_poly.pdbx_seq_one_letter_code
_entity_poly.pdbx_strand_id
1 'polypeptide(L)'
;MNYLTNNQQVTPSTAKDAIAIAFKQLLDQYQQNEYKIATKEEEAEKEKNKELLEKTRNYTVNNIVNDLAALQLNFGGVINQLTNNLTTESDKLEELKKAIAVESKYLEQLNQVRLVADALHIFEQEHQEKIASLEMETQSEKEMIEQEMVQVRKVWEKEQIQFEYKVAAAAELTTRQREAAAADYQYQLERQRTIEQDEYEENKRLQARELSEQQAAKNLDWQEREKYLADHREEFLKNQEKINTFDAKLTEEYNQAKGNAIKDAESRYKFEAELKEKDWSATKEGYQLKIESLSATIERQNQQITEITNRLQEVNTQAQNLARQAFQ
;
A
#
# COMPACT_ATOMS: atom_id res chain seq x y z
N MET A 1 -46.79 -5.66 165.43
CA MET A 1 -47.53 -6.74 166.11
C MET A 1 -46.50 -7.79 166.50
N ASN A 2 -46.13 -7.89 167.78
CA ASN A 2 -46.74 -8.80 168.78
C ASN A 2 -46.31 -10.26 168.51
N TYR A 3 -45.66 -11.05 169.38
CA TYR A 3 -45.35 -11.07 170.83
C TYR A 3 -44.06 -11.93 171.00
N LEU A 4 -43.03 -11.53 171.76
CA LEU A 4 -42.83 -11.68 173.22
C LEU A 4 -42.57 -13.11 173.74
N THR A 5 -41.45 -13.22 174.47
CA THR A 5 -41.24 -13.94 175.77
C THR A 5 -41.11 -15.47 175.75
N ASN A 6 -40.40 -16.16 176.65
CA ASN A 6 -39.86 -15.90 178.00
C ASN A 6 -38.75 -16.97 178.21
N ASN A 7 -37.56 -16.72 178.78
CA ASN A 7 -37.21 -16.33 180.15
C ASN A 7 -37.13 -17.49 181.17
N GLN A 8 -36.15 -17.34 182.06
CA GLN A 8 -35.93 -17.97 183.37
C GLN A 8 -35.29 -19.37 183.40
N GLN A 9 -34.02 -19.47 183.83
CA GLN A 9 -33.50 -19.41 185.21
C GLN A 9 -33.89 -20.66 186.03
N VAL A 10 -32.90 -21.34 186.63
CA VAL A 10 -32.64 -21.47 188.08
C VAL A 10 -31.43 -22.40 188.29
N THR A 11 -30.62 -22.04 189.28
CA THR A 11 -29.42 -22.70 189.84
C THR A 11 -29.79 -23.89 190.78
N PRO A 12 -28.96 -24.28 191.76
CA PRO A 12 -28.01 -25.40 191.79
C PRO A 12 -28.50 -26.62 192.61
N SER A 13 -27.79 -27.77 192.56
CA SER A 13 -27.45 -28.64 193.72
C SER A 13 -27.12 -30.09 193.29
N THR A 14 -26.14 -30.67 194.00
CA THR A 14 -25.66 -32.08 193.98
C THR A 14 -25.08 -32.66 192.69
N ALA A 15 -23.88 -32.18 192.34
CA ALA A 15 -22.91 -32.76 191.41
C ALA A 15 -22.40 -34.19 191.77
N LYS A 16 -22.99 -34.89 192.74
CA LYS A 16 -22.66 -36.29 193.04
C LYS A 16 -23.75 -37.26 192.60
N ASP A 17 -25.02 -36.89 192.73
CA ASP A 17 -26.13 -37.77 192.35
C ASP A 17 -26.33 -37.82 190.84
N ALA A 18 -26.10 -36.69 190.14
CA ALA A 18 -26.11 -36.67 188.67
C ALA A 18 -25.00 -37.54 188.06
N ILE A 19 -23.82 -37.59 188.68
CA ILE A 19 -22.72 -38.45 188.22
C ILE A 19 -23.02 -39.92 188.54
N ALA A 20 -23.61 -40.22 189.70
CA ALA A 20 -24.00 -41.59 190.03
C ALA A 20 -25.10 -42.13 189.11
N ILE A 21 -26.10 -41.30 188.75
CA ILE A 21 -27.14 -41.66 187.78
C ILE A 21 -26.54 -41.80 186.38
N ALA A 22 -25.68 -40.87 185.96
CA ALA A 22 -24.99 -40.97 184.68
C ALA A 22 -24.09 -42.21 184.62
N PHE A 23 -23.41 -42.56 185.71
CA PHE A 23 -22.55 -43.74 185.78
C PHE A 23 -23.37 -45.04 185.79
N LYS A 24 -24.51 -45.06 186.48
CA LYS A 24 -25.40 -46.24 186.46
C LYS A 24 -26.06 -46.42 185.09
N GLN A 25 -26.46 -45.34 184.41
CA GLN A 25 -26.89 -45.38 183.02
C GLN A 25 -25.76 -45.83 182.07
N LEU A 26 -24.52 -45.41 182.32
CA LEU A 26 -23.36 -45.86 181.53
C LEU A 26 -23.06 -47.35 181.78
N LEU A 27 -23.22 -47.85 183.01
CA LEU A 27 -22.98 -49.25 183.35
C LEU A 27 -24.06 -50.17 182.76
N ASP A 28 -25.32 -49.75 182.78
CA ASP A 28 -26.42 -50.46 182.10
C ASP A 28 -26.25 -50.41 180.57
N GLN A 29 -25.74 -49.30 180.02
CA GLN A 29 -25.37 -49.22 178.59
C GLN A 29 -24.17 -50.11 178.23
N TYR A 30 -23.22 -50.31 179.14
CA TYR A 30 -22.08 -51.20 178.89
C TYR A 30 -22.45 -52.68 179.05
N GLN A 31 -23.30 -53.05 180.02
CA GLN A 31 -23.72 -54.44 180.22
C GLN A 31 -24.68 -54.96 179.13
N GLN A 32 -25.40 -54.09 178.42
CA GLN A 32 -26.11 -54.50 177.19
C GLN A 32 -25.19 -54.62 175.96
N ASN A 33 -23.98 -54.08 175.99
CA ASN A 33 -23.04 -54.08 174.87
C ASN A 33 -21.94 -55.15 174.95
N GLU A 34 -21.92 -56.03 175.96
CA GLU A 34 -20.90 -57.09 176.06
C GLU A 34 -21.20 -58.38 175.29
N TYR A 35 -22.37 -58.47 174.65
CA TYR A 35 -22.70 -59.62 173.79
C TYR A 35 -23.39 -59.19 172.50
N LYS A 36 -22.66 -58.47 171.63
CA LYS A 36 -22.79 -58.56 170.16
C LYS A 36 -21.64 -57.82 169.46
N ILE A 37 -20.94 -58.59 168.64
CA ILE A 37 -19.82 -58.22 167.78
C ILE A 37 -20.25 -57.10 166.82
N ALA A 38 -19.48 -56.01 166.80
CA ALA A 38 -19.65 -54.88 165.92
C ALA A 38 -19.59 -55.29 164.44
N THR A 39 -20.61 -54.89 163.69
CA THR A 39 -20.79 -55.09 162.25
C THR A 39 -20.18 -53.95 161.45
N LYS A 40 -19.58 -54.28 160.30
CA LYS A 40 -18.84 -53.42 159.33
C LYS A 40 -19.46 -52.08 158.90
N GLU A 41 -20.69 -51.78 159.30
CA GLU A 41 -21.44 -50.58 158.89
C GLU A 41 -21.08 -49.33 159.71
N GLU A 42 -20.72 -49.47 161.00
CA GLU A 42 -20.28 -48.33 161.83
C GLU A 42 -18.82 -47.91 161.59
N GLU A 43 -17.95 -48.85 161.16
CA GLU A 43 -16.60 -48.50 160.68
C GLU A 43 -16.67 -47.77 159.32
N ALA A 44 -17.58 -48.16 158.43
CA ALA A 44 -17.78 -47.50 157.14
C ALA A 44 -18.33 -46.07 157.28
N GLU A 45 -19.17 -45.78 158.28
CA GLU A 45 -19.67 -44.43 158.54
C GLU A 45 -18.62 -43.52 159.17
N LYS A 46 -17.75 -44.04 160.04
CA LYS A 46 -16.60 -43.28 160.55
C LYS A 46 -15.56 -43.01 159.47
N GLU A 47 -15.34 -43.96 158.56
CA GLU A 47 -14.44 -43.76 157.41
C GLU A 47 -15.03 -42.73 156.45
N LYS A 48 -16.33 -42.79 156.13
CA LYS A 48 -17.01 -41.75 155.33
C LYS A 48 -16.98 -40.38 155.98
N ASN A 49 -17.16 -40.28 157.30
CA ASN A 49 -17.10 -39.00 158.00
C ASN A 49 -15.67 -38.44 158.09
N LYS A 50 -14.64 -39.30 158.16
CA LYS A 50 -13.24 -38.89 158.00
C LYS A 50 -12.94 -38.43 156.58
N GLU A 51 -13.40 -39.16 155.56
CA GLU A 51 -13.23 -38.76 154.15
C GLU A 51 -13.93 -37.42 153.85
N LEU A 52 -15.10 -37.18 154.44
CA LEU A 52 -15.80 -35.90 154.30
C LEU A 52 -15.01 -34.77 154.97
N LEU A 53 -14.53 -34.96 156.21
CA LEU A 53 -13.72 -33.96 156.92
C LEU A 53 -12.37 -33.67 156.23
N GLU A 54 -11.74 -34.67 155.62
CA GLU A 54 -10.54 -34.48 154.78
C GLU A 54 -10.86 -33.71 153.49
N LYS A 55 -12.00 -33.99 152.82
CA LYS A 55 -12.46 -33.18 151.68
C LYS A 55 -12.73 -31.73 152.07
N THR A 56 -13.37 -31.48 153.22
CA THR A 56 -13.75 -30.12 153.62
C THR A 56 -12.57 -29.30 154.13
N ARG A 57 -11.51 -29.93 154.64
CA ARG A 57 -10.24 -29.24 154.99
C ARG A 57 -9.52 -28.64 153.76
N ASN A 58 -9.70 -29.22 152.58
CA ASN A 58 -9.12 -28.72 151.33
C ASN A 58 -9.91 -27.57 150.70
N TYR A 59 -11.15 -27.32 151.12
CA TYR A 59 -11.96 -26.17 150.70
C TYR A 59 -11.67 -24.93 151.55
N THR A 60 -10.41 -24.52 151.60
CA THR A 60 -10.04 -23.20 152.10
C THR A 60 -10.28 -22.14 151.02
N VAL A 61 -10.63 -20.91 151.42
CA VAL A 61 -10.86 -19.78 150.49
C VAL A 61 -9.72 -19.63 149.48
N ASN A 62 -8.48 -19.92 149.90
CA ASN A 62 -7.30 -19.85 149.05
C ASN A 62 -7.29 -20.91 147.93
N ASN A 63 -7.77 -22.13 148.18
CA ASN A 63 -7.85 -23.18 147.14
C ASN A 63 -8.99 -22.91 146.16
N ILE A 64 -10.14 -22.43 146.62
CA ILE A 64 -11.24 -22.04 145.72
C ILE A 64 -10.84 -20.85 144.84
N VAL A 65 -10.11 -19.87 145.39
CA VAL A 65 -9.57 -18.74 144.62
C VAL A 65 -8.48 -19.20 143.64
N ASN A 66 -7.62 -20.15 144.02
CA ASN A 66 -6.64 -20.75 143.11
C ASN A 66 -7.31 -21.58 141.99
N ASP A 67 -8.36 -22.34 142.29
CA ASP A 67 -9.11 -23.10 141.29
C ASP A 67 -9.90 -22.18 140.36
N LEU A 68 -10.45 -21.07 140.87
CA LEU A 68 -11.10 -20.04 140.06
C LEU A 68 -10.09 -19.30 139.18
N ALA A 69 -8.90 -18.99 139.71
CA ALA A 69 -7.80 -18.40 138.95
C ALA A 69 -7.27 -19.36 137.87
N ALA A 70 -7.16 -20.66 138.17
CA ALA A 70 -6.79 -21.70 137.21
C ALA A 70 -7.87 -21.88 136.13
N LEU A 71 -9.16 -21.79 136.49
CA LEU A 71 -10.25 -21.80 135.52
C LEU A 71 -10.19 -20.57 134.62
N GLN A 72 -9.97 -19.37 135.17
CA GLN A 72 -9.84 -18.14 134.40
C GLN A 72 -8.63 -18.16 133.46
N LEU A 73 -7.51 -18.74 133.88
CA LEU A 73 -6.32 -18.98 133.05
C LEU A 73 -6.60 -19.99 131.92
N ASN A 74 -7.27 -21.12 132.23
CA ASN A 74 -7.65 -22.12 131.24
C ASN A 74 -8.68 -21.58 130.25
N PHE A 75 -9.65 -20.78 130.70
CA PHE A 75 -10.64 -20.13 129.83
C PHE A 75 -9.98 -19.07 128.93
N GLY A 76 -9.03 -18.30 129.47
CA GLY A 76 -8.18 -17.40 128.69
C GLY A 76 -7.34 -18.15 127.66
N GLY A 77 -6.80 -19.32 128.02
CA GLY A 77 -6.05 -20.20 127.12
C GLY A 77 -6.89 -20.76 125.97
N VAL A 78 -8.09 -21.28 126.26
CA VAL A 78 -9.03 -21.80 125.25
C VAL A 78 -9.55 -20.69 124.35
N ILE A 79 -9.86 -19.50 124.89
CA ILE A 79 -10.25 -18.33 124.08
C ILE A 79 -9.09 -17.88 123.18
N ASN A 80 -7.86 -17.85 123.69
CA ASN A 80 -6.70 -17.50 122.87
C ASN A 80 -6.43 -18.55 121.78
N GLN A 81 -6.58 -19.84 122.08
CA GLN A 81 -6.49 -20.91 121.07
C GLN A 81 -7.60 -20.81 120.03
N LEU A 82 -8.85 -20.57 120.44
CA LEU A 82 -9.97 -20.39 119.52
C LEU A 82 -9.79 -19.14 118.66
N THR A 83 -9.30 -18.05 119.25
CA THR A 83 -8.98 -16.80 118.54
C THR A 83 -7.86 -17.04 117.55
N ASN A 84 -6.78 -17.70 117.95
CA ASN A 84 -5.68 -18.05 117.04
C ASN A 84 -6.17 -18.95 115.90
N ASN A 85 -7.00 -19.96 116.19
CA ASN A 85 -7.57 -20.83 115.17
C ASN A 85 -8.48 -20.04 114.22
N LEU A 86 -9.37 -19.20 114.73
CA LEU A 86 -10.22 -18.32 113.92
C LEU A 86 -9.41 -17.35 113.06
N THR A 87 -8.35 -16.77 113.60
CA THR A 87 -7.43 -15.90 112.85
C THR A 87 -6.74 -16.71 111.75
N THR A 88 -6.19 -17.89 112.05
CA THR A 88 -5.55 -18.73 111.02
C THR A 88 -6.52 -19.21 109.95
N GLU A 89 -7.76 -19.55 110.30
CA GLU A 89 -8.79 -19.94 109.34
C GLU A 89 -9.29 -18.73 108.52
N SER A 90 -9.33 -17.54 109.13
CA SER A 90 -9.62 -16.29 108.43
C SER A 90 -8.51 -15.93 107.43
N ASP A 91 -7.24 -16.07 107.82
CA ASP A 91 -6.08 -15.86 106.97
C ASP A 91 -6.07 -16.84 105.79
N LYS A 92 -6.31 -18.14 106.06
CA LYS A 92 -6.48 -19.16 105.01
C LYS A 92 -7.61 -18.82 104.06
N LEU A 93 -8.74 -18.33 104.57
CA LEU A 93 -9.87 -17.92 103.74
C LEU A 93 -9.51 -16.71 102.87
N GLU A 94 -8.74 -15.75 103.39
CA GLU A 94 -8.26 -14.60 102.62
C GLU A 94 -7.26 -15.01 101.53
N GLU A 95 -6.31 -15.90 101.85
CA GLU A 95 -5.38 -16.49 100.89
C GLU A 95 -6.10 -17.26 99.78
N LEU A 96 -7.09 -18.09 100.13
CA LEU A 96 -7.90 -18.83 99.16
C LEU A 96 -8.70 -17.88 98.26
N LYS A 97 -9.29 -16.81 98.80
CA LYS A 97 -9.97 -15.79 98.00
C LYS A 97 -9.02 -15.10 97.02
N LYS A 98 -7.82 -14.74 97.48
CA LYS A 98 -6.77 -14.15 96.61
C LYS A 98 -6.34 -15.14 95.52
N ALA A 99 -6.13 -16.40 95.86
CA ALA A 99 -5.78 -17.46 94.91
C ALA A 99 -6.89 -17.67 93.87
N ILE A 100 -8.15 -17.73 94.27
CA ILE A 100 -9.31 -17.84 93.35
C ILE A 100 -9.36 -16.63 92.42
N ALA A 101 -9.10 -15.42 92.90
CA ALA A 101 -9.09 -14.22 92.05
C ALA A 101 -7.96 -14.26 91.02
N VAL A 102 -6.76 -14.68 91.42
CA VAL A 102 -5.62 -14.87 90.50
C VAL A 102 -5.92 -15.95 89.46
N GLU A 103 -6.44 -17.09 89.89
CA GLU A 103 -6.77 -18.21 89.00
C GLU A 103 -7.91 -17.85 88.05
N SER A 104 -8.91 -17.08 88.51
CA SER A 104 -9.99 -16.59 87.65
C SER A 104 -9.47 -15.65 86.56
N LYS A 105 -8.52 -14.76 86.91
CA LYS A 105 -7.86 -13.88 85.94
C LYS A 105 -6.98 -14.67 84.96
N TYR A 106 -6.28 -15.70 85.45
CA TYR A 106 -5.49 -16.59 84.60
C TYR A 106 -6.38 -17.37 83.63
N LEU A 107 -7.54 -17.87 84.08
CA LEU A 107 -8.53 -18.53 83.25
C LEU A 107 -9.09 -17.58 82.16
N GLU A 108 -9.35 -16.31 82.49
CA GLU A 108 -9.77 -15.31 81.51
C GLU A 108 -8.69 -15.08 80.44
N GLN A 109 -7.43 -14.95 80.84
CA GLN A 109 -6.31 -14.82 79.91
C GLN A 109 -6.17 -16.06 79.02
N LEU A 110 -6.31 -17.26 79.59
CA LEU A 110 -6.24 -18.50 78.81
C LEU A 110 -7.37 -18.60 77.80
N ASN A 111 -8.58 -18.17 78.16
CA ASN A 111 -9.72 -18.09 77.24
C ASN A 111 -9.47 -17.07 76.11
N GLN A 112 -8.89 -15.92 76.41
CA GLN A 112 -8.50 -14.93 75.39
C GLN A 112 -7.44 -15.49 74.44
N VAL A 113 -6.42 -16.16 74.96
CA VAL A 113 -5.38 -16.82 74.16
C VAL A 113 -6.00 -17.90 73.26
N ARG A 114 -6.94 -18.70 73.79
CA ARG A 114 -7.65 -19.71 73.00
C ARG A 114 -8.50 -19.08 71.89
N LEU A 115 -9.25 -18.02 72.19
CA LEU A 115 -10.05 -17.32 71.18
C LEU A 115 -9.18 -16.76 70.05
N VAL A 116 -8.02 -16.17 70.40
CA VAL A 116 -7.07 -15.66 69.40
C VAL A 116 -6.45 -16.80 68.60
N ALA A 117 -6.12 -17.93 69.23
CA ALA A 117 -5.61 -19.11 68.53
C ALA A 117 -6.64 -19.70 67.55
N ASP A 118 -7.91 -19.82 67.98
CA ASP A 118 -9.01 -20.28 67.14
C ASP A 118 -9.24 -19.32 65.96
N ALA A 119 -9.22 -18.00 66.20
CA ALA A 119 -9.36 -17.00 65.15
C ALA A 119 -8.19 -17.01 64.15
N LEU A 120 -6.95 -17.16 64.65
CA LEU A 120 -5.76 -17.23 63.80
C LEU A 120 -5.78 -18.50 62.95
N HIS A 121 -6.25 -19.62 63.50
CA HIS A 121 -6.42 -20.86 62.74
C HIS A 121 -7.46 -20.71 61.62
N ILE A 122 -8.60 -20.06 61.89
CA ILE A 122 -9.63 -19.77 60.87
C ILE A 122 -9.04 -18.89 59.76
N PHE A 123 -8.34 -17.80 60.10
CA PHE A 123 -7.74 -16.93 59.10
C PHE A 123 -6.66 -17.65 58.28
N GLU A 124 -5.86 -18.50 58.91
CA GLU A 124 -4.87 -19.30 58.17
C GLU A 124 -5.54 -20.24 57.17
N GLN A 125 -6.65 -20.88 57.55
CA GLN A 125 -7.43 -21.71 56.66
C GLN A 125 -8.03 -20.89 55.49
N GLU A 126 -8.67 -19.76 55.78
CA GLU A 126 -9.24 -18.88 54.74
C GLU A 126 -8.15 -18.36 53.77
N HIS A 127 -6.97 -18.02 54.28
CA HIS A 127 -5.83 -17.63 53.45
C HIS A 127 -5.33 -18.77 52.58
N GLN A 128 -5.22 -19.99 53.12
CA GLN A 128 -4.82 -21.17 52.33
C GLN A 128 -5.85 -21.48 51.23
N GLU A 129 -7.15 -21.42 51.54
CA GLU A 129 -8.21 -21.58 50.55
C GLU A 129 -8.16 -20.50 49.47
N LYS A 130 -7.88 -19.24 49.86
CA LYS A 130 -7.77 -18.15 48.89
C LYS A 130 -6.54 -18.30 48.00
N ILE A 131 -5.40 -18.72 48.55
CA ILE A 131 -4.18 -19.01 47.78
C ILE A 131 -4.48 -20.12 46.77
N ALA A 132 -5.06 -21.23 47.21
CA ALA A 132 -5.41 -22.34 46.33
C ALA A 132 -6.38 -21.92 45.21
N SER A 133 -7.39 -21.11 45.53
CA SER A 133 -8.31 -20.56 44.53
C SER A 133 -7.60 -19.67 43.50
N LEU A 134 -6.70 -18.78 43.93
CA LEU A 134 -5.96 -17.90 43.03
C LEU A 134 -4.95 -18.67 42.17
N GLU A 135 -4.31 -19.69 42.73
CA GLU A 135 -3.40 -20.57 41.97
C GLU A 135 -4.17 -21.34 40.89
N MET A 136 -5.34 -21.87 41.22
CA MET A 136 -6.19 -22.57 40.26
C MET A 136 -6.70 -21.64 39.15
N GLU A 137 -7.14 -20.44 39.49
CA GLU A 137 -7.57 -19.41 38.52
C GLU A 137 -6.42 -19.01 37.60
N THR A 138 -5.26 -18.68 38.17
CA THR A 138 -4.05 -18.32 37.42
C THR A 138 -3.61 -19.45 36.48
N GLN A 139 -3.68 -20.70 36.94
CA GLN A 139 -3.32 -21.86 36.13
C GLN A 139 -4.30 -22.04 34.97
N SER A 140 -5.61 -21.92 35.22
CA SER A 140 -6.64 -21.98 34.19
C SER A 140 -6.47 -20.87 33.15
N GLU A 141 -6.18 -19.64 33.56
CA GLU A 141 -5.94 -18.52 32.64
C GLU A 141 -4.70 -18.75 31.78
N LYS A 142 -3.60 -19.23 32.38
CA LYS A 142 -2.38 -19.59 31.63
C LYS A 142 -2.66 -20.66 30.59
N GLU A 143 -3.43 -21.69 30.94
CA GLU A 143 -3.79 -22.77 30.01
C GLU A 143 -4.66 -22.25 28.86
N MET A 144 -5.62 -21.36 29.14
CA MET A 144 -6.43 -20.72 28.09
C MET A 144 -5.56 -19.88 27.14
N ILE A 145 -4.68 -19.02 27.68
CA ILE A 145 -3.79 -18.18 26.88
C ILE A 145 -2.85 -19.04 26.03
N GLU A 146 -2.28 -20.11 26.57
CA GLU A 146 -1.41 -21.01 25.81
C GLU A 146 -2.18 -21.69 24.66
N GLN A 147 -3.42 -22.13 24.91
CA GLN A 147 -4.28 -22.67 23.87
C GLN A 147 -4.59 -21.64 22.78
N GLU A 148 -4.94 -20.41 23.16
CA GLU A 148 -5.18 -19.31 22.22
C GLU A 148 -3.93 -19.00 21.39
N MET A 149 -2.76 -18.90 22.02
CA MET A 149 -1.49 -18.68 21.34
C MET A 149 -1.21 -19.75 20.30
N VAL A 150 -1.43 -21.03 20.64
CA VAL A 150 -1.27 -22.15 19.70
C VAL A 150 -2.27 -22.06 18.55
N GLN A 151 -3.53 -21.71 18.80
CA GLN A 151 -4.54 -21.57 17.75
C GLN A 151 -4.22 -20.39 16.81
N VAL A 152 -3.87 -19.23 17.36
CA VAL A 152 -3.48 -18.05 16.58
C VAL A 152 -2.26 -18.35 15.72
N ARG A 153 -1.23 -19.00 16.28
CA ARG A 153 -0.05 -19.42 15.50
C ARG A 153 -0.40 -20.35 14.35
N LYS A 154 -1.29 -21.32 14.57
CA LYS A 154 -1.76 -22.23 13.51
C LYS A 154 -2.54 -21.50 12.41
N VAL A 155 -3.34 -20.50 12.77
CA VAL A 155 -4.07 -19.67 11.80
C VAL A 155 -3.07 -18.84 10.98
N TRP A 156 -2.13 -18.15 11.64
CA TRP A 156 -1.10 -17.37 10.98
C TRP A 156 -0.21 -18.20 10.05
N GLU A 157 0.19 -19.40 10.46
CA GLU A 157 0.97 -20.30 9.60
C GLU A 157 0.19 -20.69 8.33
N LYS A 158 -1.11 -20.99 8.47
CA LYS A 158 -1.98 -21.25 7.30
C LYS A 158 -2.12 -20.03 6.40
N GLU A 159 -2.32 -18.85 6.98
CA GLU A 159 -2.43 -17.59 6.23
C GLU A 159 -1.13 -17.27 5.50
N GLN A 160 0.02 -17.48 6.14
CA GLN A 160 1.33 -17.30 5.54
C GLN A 160 1.53 -18.23 4.35
N ILE A 161 1.24 -19.53 4.49
CA ILE A 161 1.33 -20.49 3.37
C ILE A 161 0.40 -20.09 2.22
N GLN A 162 -0.84 -19.68 2.53
CA GLN A 162 -1.78 -19.22 1.50
C GLN A 162 -1.32 -17.93 0.81
N PHE A 163 -0.71 -17.02 1.56
CA PHE A 163 -0.17 -15.78 1.02
C PHE A 163 1.02 -16.06 0.11
N GLU A 164 1.97 -16.88 0.55
CA GLU A 164 3.12 -17.30 -0.26
C GLU A 164 2.68 -18.00 -1.56
N TYR A 165 1.67 -18.88 -1.48
CA TYR A 165 1.07 -19.50 -2.67
C TYR A 165 0.46 -18.47 -3.62
N LYS A 166 -0.31 -17.50 -3.12
CA LYS A 166 -0.91 -16.42 -3.94
C LYS A 166 0.15 -15.56 -4.61
N VAL A 167 1.22 -15.20 -3.89
CA VAL A 167 2.35 -14.43 -4.43
C VAL A 167 3.06 -15.21 -5.52
N ALA A 168 3.35 -16.50 -5.29
CA ALA A 168 3.98 -17.36 -6.29
C ALA A 168 3.11 -17.53 -7.54
N ALA A 169 1.81 -17.78 -7.37
CA ALA A 169 0.87 -17.91 -8.49
C ALA A 169 0.74 -16.61 -9.31
N ALA A 170 0.70 -15.45 -8.65
CA ALA A 170 0.67 -14.15 -9.32
C ALA A 170 1.97 -13.84 -10.08
N ALA A 171 3.11 -14.20 -9.50
CA ALA A 171 4.42 -14.06 -10.16
C ALA A 171 4.50 -14.96 -11.41
N GLU A 172 4.08 -16.21 -11.30
CA GLU A 172 4.06 -17.15 -12.44
C GLU A 172 3.12 -16.67 -13.56
N LEU A 173 1.92 -16.20 -13.21
CA LEU A 173 0.98 -15.63 -14.18
C LEU A 173 1.59 -14.42 -14.91
N THR A 174 2.24 -13.52 -14.16
CA THR A 174 2.89 -12.34 -14.74
C THR A 174 4.02 -12.74 -15.69
N THR A 175 4.84 -13.72 -15.33
CA THR A 175 5.91 -14.24 -16.19
C THR A 175 5.33 -14.83 -17.47
N ARG A 176 4.32 -15.70 -17.38
CA ARG A 176 3.64 -16.27 -18.56
C ARG A 176 3.04 -15.20 -19.47
N GLN A 177 2.41 -14.17 -18.90
CA GLN A 177 1.87 -13.05 -19.67
C GLN A 177 2.96 -12.26 -20.40
N ARG A 178 4.11 -12.02 -19.74
CA ARG A 178 5.26 -11.35 -20.36
C ARG A 178 5.87 -12.19 -21.49
N GLU A 179 6.01 -13.49 -21.29
CA GLU A 179 6.52 -14.42 -22.30
C GLU A 179 5.59 -14.47 -23.52
N ALA A 180 4.28 -14.59 -23.31
CA ALA A 180 3.29 -14.56 -24.38
C ALA A 180 3.31 -13.24 -25.15
N ALA A 181 3.31 -12.10 -24.44
CA ALA A 181 3.38 -10.78 -25.07
C ALA A 181 4.68 -10.57 -25.85
N ALA A 182 5.82 -11.05 -25.33
CA ALA A 182 7.09 -10.99 -26.03
C ALA A 182 7.10 -11.86 -27.29
N ALA A 183 6.52 -13.06 -27.23
CA ALA A 183 6.38 -13.94 -28.38
C ALA A 183 5.47 -13.33 -29.46
N ASP A 184 4.31 -12.79 -29.07
CA ASP A 184 3.38 -12.12 -29.97
C ASP A 184 4.03 -10.90 -30.65
N TYR A 185 4.76 -10.10 -29.88
CA TYR A 185 5.49 -8.94 -30.42
C TYR A 185 6.57 -9.37 -31.42
N GLN A 186 7.38 -10.38 -31.10
CA GLN A 186 8.40 -10.91 -32.01
C GLN A 186 7.77 -11.46 -33.29
N TYR A 187 6.66 -12.20 -33.18
CA TYR A 187 5.93 -12.71 -34.33
C TYR A 187 5.39 -11.58 -35.21
N GLN A 188 4.78 -10.55 -34.62
CA GLN A 188 4.28 -9.39 -35.37
C GLN A 188 5.41 -8.63 -36.06
N LEU A 189 6.54 -8.44 -35.38
CA LEU A 189 7.72 -7.79 -35.95
C LEU A 189 8.27 -8.57 -37.14
N GLU A 190 8.42 -9.88 -37.02
CA GLU A 190 8.93 -10.72 -38.10
C GLU A 190 7.98 -10.72 -39.29
N ARG A 191 6.67 -10.88 -39.03
CA ARG A 191 5.64 -10.79 -40.08
C ARG A 191 5.68 -9.44 -40.80
N GLN A 192 5.84 -8.34 -40.08
CA GLN A 192 5.92 -7.00 -40.67
C GLN A 192 7.16 -6.86 -41.55
N ARG A 193 8.32 -7.35 -41.09
CA ARG A 193 9.55 -7.37 -41.89
C ARG A 193 9.42 -8.21 -43.15
N THR A 194 8.79 -9.38 -43.07
CA THR A 194 8.54 -10.21 -44.25
C THR A 194 7.67 -9.47 -45.26
N ILE A 195 6.58 -8.83 -44.81
CA ILE A 195 5.70 -8.04 -45.70
C ILE A 195 6.48 -6.90 -46.35
N GLU A 196 7.25 -6.13 -45.57
CA GLU A 196 8.06 -5.01 -46.09
C GLU A 196 9.12 -5.50 -47.09
N GLN A 197 9.73 -6.65 -46.84
CA GLN A 197 10.69 -7.27 -47.76
C GLN A 197 10.02 -7.72 -49.05
N ASP A 198 8.88 -8.41 -48.97
CA ASP A 198 8.11 -8.88 -50.13
C ASP A 198 7.65 -7.70 -50.99
N GLU A 199 7.14 -6.63 -50.36
CA GLU A 199 6.75 -5.39 -51.05
C GLU A 199 7.94 -4.72 -51.73
N TYR A 200 9.10 -4.67 -51.07
CA TYR A 200 10.32 -4.12 -51.66
C TYR A 200 10.80 -4.95 -52.86
N GLU A 201 10.82 -6.28 -52.73
CA GLU A 201 11.21 -7.18 -53.81
C GLU A 201 10.26 -7.09 -55.01
N GLU A 202 8.96 -6.98 -54.77
CA GLU A 202 7.96 -6.79 -55.82
C GLU A 202 8.16 -5.46 -56.54
N ASN A 203 8.30 -4.35 -55.80
CA ASN A 203 8.55 -3.04 -56.38
C ASN A 203 9.83 -3.01 -57.20
N LYS A 204 10.89 -3.65 -56.72
CA LYS A 204 12.15 -3.80 -57.46
C LYS A 204 11.94 -4.57 -58.76
N ARG A 205 11.16 -5.66 -58.75
CA ARG A 205 10.84 -6.45 -59.94
C ARG A 205 10.03 -5.64 -60.95
N LEU A 206 9.01 -4.92 -60.49
CA LEU A 206 8.18 -4.06 -61.34
C LEU A 206 9.01 -2.96 -61.99
N GLN A 207 9.88 -2.29 -61.21
CA GLN A 207 10.76 -1.25 -61.74
C GLN A 207 11.76 -1.81 -62.77
N ALA A 208 12.36 -2.98 -62.49
CA ALA A 208 13.26 -3.63 -63.44
C ALA A 208 12.55 -3.99 -64.76
N ARG A 209 11.30 -4.45 -64.67
CA ARG A 209 10.47 -4.74 -65.84
C ARG A 209 10.15 -3.46 -66.62
N GLU A 210 9.71 -2.41 -65.95
CA GLU A 210 9.41 -1.12 -66.59
C GLU A 210 10.64 -0.55 -67.32
N LEU A 211 11.80 -0.56 -66.67
CA LEU A 211 13.05 -0.12 -67.29
C LEU A 211 13.43 -0.96 -68.52
N SER A 212 13.24 -2.29 -68.45
CA SER A 212 13.49 -3.16 -69.60
C SER A 212 12.52 -2.89 -70.75
N GLU A 213 11.23 -2.69 -70.46
CA GLU A 213 10.22 -2.38 -71.48
C GLU A 213 10.50 -1.01 -72.12
N GLN A 214 10.83 0.01 -71.33
CA GLN A 214 11.25 1.32 -71.83
C GLN A 214 12.51 1.25 -72.69
N GLN A 215 13.52 0.46 -72.26
CA GLN A 215 14.75 0.29 -73.03
C GLN A 215 14.47 -0.41 -74.37
N ALA A 216 13.63 -1.45 -74.37
CA ALA A 216 13.23 -2.14 -75.60
C ALA A 216 12.49 -1.19 -76.56
N ALA A 217 11.54 -0.40 -76.07
CA ALA A 217 10.82 0.58 -76.87
C ALA A 217 11.74 1.64 -77.46
N LYS A 218 12.67 2.20 -76.66
CA LYS A 218 13.67 3.18 -77.14
C LYS A 218 14.61 2.57 -78.18
N ASN A 219 15.04 1.33 -77.98
CA ASN A 219 15.92 0.66 -78.94
C ASN A 219 15.21 0.46 -80.30
N LEU A 220 13.92 0.12 -80.30
CA LEU A 220 13.13 0.01 -81.53
C LEU A 220 12.99 1.37 -82.23
N ASP A 221 12.61 2.42 -81.50
CA ASP A 221 12.53 3.79 -82.05
C ASP A 221 13.87 4.24 -82.66
N TRP A 222 14.98 3.94 -81.97
CA TRP A 222 16.32 4.27 -82.45
C TRP A 222 16.67 3.51 -83.73
N GLN A 223 16.36 2.22 -83.81
CA GLN A 223 16.55 1.40 -85.00
C GLN A 223 15.71 1.90 -86.18
N GLU A 224 14.44 2.24 -85.95
CA GLU A 224 13.56 2.81 -86.98
C GLU A 224 14.11 4.14 -87.50
N ARG A 225 14.56 5.01 -86.59
CA ARG A 225 15.17 6.29 -86.95
C ARG A 225 16.48 6.12 -87.72
N GLU A 226 17.37 5.24 -87.28
CA GLU A 226 18.62 4.94 -87.98
C GLU A 226 18.36 4.38 -89.37
N LYS A 227 17.39 3.47 -89.50
CA LYS A 227 16.96 2.93 -90.79
C LYS A 227 16.41 4.04 -91.70
N TYR A 228 15.50 4.87 -91.20
CA TYR A 228 14.93 5.99 -91.96
C TYR A 228 16.04 6.93 -92.46
N LEU A 229 16.98 7.30 -91.59
CA LEU A 229 18.11 8.16 -91.96
C LEU A 229 19.03 7.50 -92.99
N ALA A 230 19.27 6.19 -92.88
CA ALA A 230 20.06 5.44 -93.85
C ALA A 230 19.38 5.38 -95.22
N ASP A 231 18.09 5.00 -95.25
CA ASP A 231 17.30 4.85 -96.48
C ASP A 231 17.19 6.18 -97.26
N HIS A 232 17.09 7.32 -96.57
CA HIS A 232 16.94 8.64 -97.20
C HIS A 232 18.28 9.38 -97.40
N ARG A 233 19.41 8.80 -96.99
CA ARG A 233 20.72 9.45 -97.05
C ARG A 233 21.12 9.81 -98.48
N GLU A 234 20.91 8.88 -99.42
CA GLU A 234 21.29 9.10 -100.81
C GLU A 234 20.43 10.20 -101.47
N GLU A 235 19.13 10.20 -101.21
CA GLU A 235 18.23 11.25 -101.70
C GLU A 235 18.59 12.61 -101.11
N PHE A 236 18.86 12.67 -99.80
CA PHE A 236 19.31 13.88 -99.14
C PHE A 236 20.59 14.43 -99.79
N LEU A 237 21.61 13.57 -100.02
CA LEU A 237 22.87 13.98 -100.66
C LEU A 237 22.65 14.47 -102.09
N LYS A 238 21.79 13.79 -102.89
CA LYS A 238 21.43 14.23 -104.25
C LYS A 238 20.73 15.59 -104.23
N ASN A 239 19.79 15.79 -103.31
CA ASN A 239 19.08 17.06 -103.19
C ASN A 239 20.02 18.18 -102.71
N GLN A 240 20.94 17.87 -101.78
CA GLN A 240 21.98 18.80 -101.34
C GLN A 240 22.91 19.20 -102.49
N GLU A 241 23.34 18.26 -103.33
CA GLU A 241 24.14 18.55 -104.53
C GLU A 241 23.36 19.39 -105.55
N LYS A 242 22.08 19.05 -105.80
CA LYS A 242 21.21 19.86 -106.67
C LYS A 242 21.08 21.29 -106.17
N ILE A 243 20.89 21.50 -104.87
CA ILE A 243 20.82 22.84 -104.26
C ILE A 243 22.15 23.57 -104.44
N ASN A 244 23.27 22.93 -104.13
CA ASN A 244 24.60 23.52 -104.25
C ASN A 244 24.96 23.89 -105.70
N THR A 245 24.50 23.11 -106.68
CA THR A 245 24.74 23.34 -108.12
C THR A 245 23.65 24.14 -108.81
N PHE A 246 22.57 24.49 -108.09
CA PHE A 246 21.40 25.12 -108.67
C PHE A 246 21.72 26.48 -109.28
N ASP A 247 22.47 27.31 -108.55
CA ASP A 247 22.81 28.67 -108.99
C ASP A 247 23.70 28.67 -110.25
N ALA A 248 24.67 27.74 -110.30
CA ALA A 248 25.53 27.56 -111.47
C ALA A 248 24.72 27.09 -112.68
N LYS A 249 23.85 26.09 -112.53
CA LYS A 249 22.96 25.62 -113.60
C LYS A 249 21.98 26.69 -114.05
N LEU A 250 21.40 27.44 -113.11
CA LEU A 250 20.50 28.55 -113.42
C LEU A 250 21.21 29.62 -114.24
N THR A 251 22.44 29.96 -113.87
CA THR A 251 23.28 30.93 -114.59
C THR A 251 23.64 30.42 -115.99
N GLU A 252 24.01 29.16 -116.12
CA GLU A 252 24.32 28.52 -117.40
C GLU A 252 23.10 28.53 -118.34
N GLU A 253 21.96 28.01 -117.88
CA GLU A 253 20.71 27.97 -118.64
C GLU A 253 20.22 29.38 -119.00
N TYR A 254 20.33 30.34 -118.07
CA TYR A 254 20.03 31.74 -118.34
C TYR A 254 20.92 32.31 -119.45
N ASN A 255 22.23 32.05 -119.40
CA ASN A 255 23.17 32.52 -120.42
C ASN A 255 22.93 31.83 -121.77
N GLN A 256 22.61 30.54 -121.79
CA GLN A 256 22.23 29.82 -123.01
C GLN A 256 20.94 30.40 -123.61
N ALA A 257 19.89 30.58 -122.80
CA ALA A 257 18.62 31.17 -123.23
C ALA A 257 18.81 32.60 -123.75
N LYS A 258 19.61 33.42 -123.04
CA LYS A 258 19.99 34.76 -123.48
C LYS A 258 20.75 34.73 -124.80
N GLY A 259 21.72 33.83 -124.94
CA GLY A 259 22.49 33.65 -126.17
C GLY A 259 21.63 33.22 -127.36
N ASN A 260 20.71 32.28 -127.15
CA ASN A 260 19.76 31.84 -128.17
C ASN A 260 18.78 32.95 -128.56
N ALA A 261 18.28 33.72 -127.59
CA ALA A 261 17.42 34.88 -127.86
C ALA A 261 18.16 35.97 -128.66
N ILE A 262 19.43 36.24 -128.35
CA ILE A 262 20.27 37.16 -129.14
C ILE A 262 20.45 36.63 -130.56
N LYS A 263 20.81 35.35 -130.74
CA LYS A 263 20.99 34.74 -132.08
C LYS A 263 19.70 34.76 -132.91
N ASP A 264 18.55 34.46 -132.31
CA ASP A 264 17.26 34.53 -133.02
C ASP A 264 16.94 35.98 -133.42
N ALA A 265 17.15 36.94 -132.50
CA ALA A 265 16.96 38.36 -132.79
C ALA A 265 17.90 38.88 -133.89
N GLU A 266 19.19 38.52 -133.85
CA GLU A 266 20.17 38.87 -134.89
C GLU A 266 19.82 38.23 -136.23
N SER A 267 19.40 36.96 -136.24
CA SER A 267 18.99 36.25 -137.45
C SER A 267 17.75 36.88 -138.07
N ARG A 268 16.74 37.24 -137.25
CA ARG A 268 15.55 37.96 -137.71
C ARG A 268 15.90 39.35 -138.23
N TYR A 269 16.72 40.10 -137.51
CA TYR A 269 17.17 41.42 -137.94
C TYR A 269 17.95 41.35 -139.26
N LYS A 270 18.87 40.40 -139.40
CA LYS A 270 19.63 40.18 -140.62
C LYS A 270 18.71 39.81 -141.79
N PHE A 271 17.77 38.90 -141.58
CA PHE A 271 16.77 38.54 -142.59
C PHE A 271 15.91 39.75 -143.00
N GLU A 272 15.46 40.57 -142.03
CA GLU A 272 14.69 41.78 -142.29
C GLU A 272 15.53 42.84 -143.03
N ALA A 273 16.80 43.01 -142.66
CA ALA A 273 17.73 43.91 -143.34
C ALA A 273 18.02 43.46 -144.78
N GLU A 274 18.26 42.16 -145.01
CA GLU A 274 18.43 41.58 -146.34
C GLU A 274 17.17 41.74 -147.19
N LEU A 275 15.98 41.58 -146.60
CA LEU A 275 14.70 41.81 -147.27
C LEU A 275 14.54 43.28 -147.65
N LYS A 276 14.81 44.21 -146.72
CA LYS A 276 14.78 45.67 -147.00
C LYS A 276 15.76 46.07 -148.09
N GLU A 277 16.97 45.53 -148.07
CA GLU A 277 17.98 45.80 -149.11
C GLU A 277 17.51 45.28 -150.48
N LYS A 278 16.91 44.08 -150.51
CA LYS A 278 16.34 43.50 -151.73
C LYS A 278 15.16 44.33 -152.26
N ASP A 279 14.27 44.78 -151.38
CA ASP A 279 13.15 45.66 -151.73
C ASP A 279 13.63 47.02 -152.25
N TRP A 280 14.68 47.59 -151.64
CA TRP A 280 15.32 48.82 -152.11
C TRP A 280 15.97 48.63 -153.48
N SER A 281 16.71 47.53 -153.69
CA SER A 281 17.33 47.20 -154.97
C SER A 281 16.29 47.01 -156.08
N ALA A 282 15.21 46.27 -155.82
CA ALA A 282 14.10 46.09 -156.76
C ALA A 282 13.40 47.42 -157.08
N THR A 283 13.21 48.27 -156.06
CA THR A 283 12.65 49.63 -156.23
C THR A 283 13.57 50.50 -157.10
N LYS A 284 14.87 50.47 -156.85
CA LYS A 284 15.89 51.17 -157.63
C LYS A 284 15.90 50.70 -159.08
N GLU A 285 15.85 49.40 -159.33
CA GLU A 285 15.76 48.82 -160.67
C GLU A 285 14.48 49.23 -161.38
N GLY A 286 13.34 49.25 -160.67
CA GLY A 286 12.08 49.78 -161.19
C GLY A 286 12.14 51.26 -161.59
N TYR A 287 12.79 52.10 -160.77
CA TYR A 287 13.05 53.50 -161.12
C TYR A 287 14.02 53.62 -162.30
N GLN A 288 15.05 52.78 -162.37
CA GLN A 288 16.01 52.76 -163.48
C GLN A 288 15.32 52.43 -164.81
N LEU A 289 14.51 51.38 -164.85
CA LEU A 289 13.70 51.02 -166.03
C LEU A 289 12.73 52.13 -166.41
N LYS A 290 12.17 52.85 -165.42
CA LYS A 290 11.30 53.99 -165.68
C LYS A 290 12.05 55.15 -166.31
N ILE A 291 13.25 55.46 -165.81
CA ILE A 291 14.17 56.44 -166.42
C ILE A 291 14.51 56.02 -167.85
N GLU A 292 14.86 54.76 -168.09
CA GLU A 292 15.13 54.27 -169.46
C GLU A 292 13.92 54.43 -170.38
N SER A 293 12.71 54.10 -169.93
CA SER A 293 11.50 54.28 -170.74
C SER A 293 11.19 55.77 -171.03
N LEU A 294 11.42 56.64 -170.06
CA LEU A 294 11.23 58.08 -170.21
C LEU A 294 12.29 58.68 -171.13
N SER A 295 13.55 58.27 -171.00
CA SER A 295 14.63 58.64 -171.90
C SER A 295 14.34 58.18 -173.33
N ALA A 296 13.88 56.94 -173.53
CA ALA A 296 13.45 56.46 -174.84
C ALA A 296 12.25 57.24 -175.40
N THR A 297 11.33 57.67 -174.53
CA THR A 297 10.19 58.52 -174.91
C THR A 297 10.66 59.92 -175.31
N ILE A 298 11.59 60.52 -174.56
CA ILE A 298 12.22 61.82 -174.87
C ILE A 298 12.97 61.72 -176.20
N GLU A 299 13.72 60.64 -176.44
CA GLU A 299 14.43 60.39 -177.70
C GLU A 299 13.44 60.37 -178.88
N ARG A 300 12.33 59.64 -178.73
CA ARG A 300 11.27 59.55 -179.74
C ARG A 300 10.56 60.89 -179.95
N GLN A 301 10.32 61.66 -178.89
CA GLN A 301 9.77 63.01 -178.99
C GLN A 301 10.75 63.97 -179.68
N ASN A 302 12.05 63.88 -179.40
CA ASN A 302 13.08 64.66 -180.09
C ASN A 302 13.14 64.30 -181.58
N GLN A 303 13.01 63.03 -181.93
CA GLN A 303 12.89 62.61 -183.34
C GLN A 303 11.64 63.21 -183.99
N GLN A 304 10.47 63.16 -183.33
CA GLN A 304 9.25 63.80 -183.82
C GLN A 304 9.37 65.32 -183.95
N ILE A 305 10.01 66.00 -183.00
CA ILE A 305 10.29 67.44 -183.08
C ILE A 305 11.19 67.73 -184.28
N THR A 306 12.22 66.90 -184.51
CA THR A 306 13.11 67.04 -185.67
C THR A 306 12.33 66.82 -186.98
N GLU A 307 11.45 65.82 -187.03
CA GLU A 307 10.58 65.54 -188.18
C GLU A 307 9.59 66.68 -188.47
N ILE A 308 8.96 67.22 -187.43
CA ILE A 308 8.06 68.38 -187.53
C ILE A 308 8.85 69.63 -187.93
N THR A 309 10.04 69.84 -187.38
CA THR A 309 10.93 70.96 -187.74
C THR A 309 11.32 70.87 -189.21
N ASN A 310 11.67 69.68 -189.69
CA ASN A 310 11.97 69.43 -191.11
C ASN A 310 10.75 69.69 -191.99
N ARG A 311 9.55 69.20 -191.62
CA ARG A 311 8.29 69.50 -192.35
C ARG A 311 7.96 70.99 -192.34
N LEU A 312 8.22 71.69 -191.24
CA LEU A 312 7.99 73.13 -191.13
C LEU A 312 8.97 73.90 -192.01
N GLN A 313 10.22 73.45 -192.09
CA GLN A 313 11.22 73.96 -193.02
C GLN A 313 10.77 73.71 -194.46
N GLU A 314 10.29 72.51 -194.79
CA GLU A 314 9.76 72.12 -196.10
C GLU A 314 8.53 72.95 -196.53
N VAL A 315 7.59 73.18 -195.62
CA VAL A 315 6.42 74.05 -195.82
C VAL A 315 6.85 75.50 -196.00
N ASN A 316 7.90 75.95 -195.29
CA ASN A 316 8.46 77.29 -195.47
C ASN A 316 9.14 77.42 -196.85
N THR A 317 9.84 76.39 -197.32
CA THR A 317 10.40 76.33 -198.69
C THR A 317 9.28 76.28 -199.75
N GLN A 318 8.19 75.54 -199.51
CA GLN A 318 7.03 75.50 -200.40
C GLN A 318 6.28 76.84 -200.43
N ALA A 319 6.14 77.53 -199.30
CA ALA A 319 5.57 78.88 -199.23
C ALA A 319 6.45 79.91 -199.97
N GLN A 320 7.78 79.81 -199.86
CA GLN A 320 8.72 80.63 -200.63
C GLN A 320 8.69 80.33 -202.13
N ASN A 321 8.50 79.07 -202.52
CA ASN A 321 8.39 78.68 -203.94
C ASN A 321 7.03 79.08 -204.54
N LEU A 322 5.93 79.03 -203.76
CA LEU A 322 4.62 79.52 -204.17
C LEU A 322 4.60 81.05 -204.33
N ALA A 323 5.30 81.77 -203.43
CA ALA A 323 5.49 83.22 -203.55
C ALA A 323 6.34 83.59 -204.78
N ARG A 324 7.26 82.73 -205.23
CA ARG A 324 8.04 82.96 -206.46
C ARG A 324 7.28 82.63 -207.75
N GLN A 325 6.32 81.72 -207.73
CA GLN A 325 5.43 81.48 -208.88
C GLN A 325 4.32 82.55 -209.03
N ALA A 326 4.08 83.38 -208.01
CA ALA A 326 3.12 84.48 -208.04
C ALA A 326 3.69 85.83 -208.54
N PHE A 327 4.98 85.90 -208.91
CA PHE A 327 5.61 87.09 -209.49
C PHE A 327 6.29 86.80 -210.84
N GLN A 328 5.54 86.13 -211.72
CA GLN A 328 5.50 86.49 -213.14
C GLN A 328 4.73 87.78 -213.32
#